data_AF-A0A9E5HPY8-F1
#
_entry.id   AF-A0A9E5HPY8-F1
#
_cell.length_a   1.000
_cell.length_b   1.000
_cell.length_c   1.000
_cell.angle_alpha   90.00
_cell.angle_beta   90.00
_cell.angle_gamma   90.00
#
_symmetry.space_group_name_H-M   'P 1'
#
loop_
_entity.id
_entity.type
_entity.pdbx_description
1 polymer ?
#
loop_
_entity_poly.entity_id
_entity_poly.type
_entity_poly.pdbx_seq_one_letter_code
_entity_poly.pdbx_strand_id
1 'polypeptide(L)' 'PIDKATPVKLQKAAYESGAMIRVSGPNVILSPPLVLTAEDVDTILAALRSGFQSL' A
#
# COMPACT_ATOMS: atom_id res chain seq x y z
N PRO A 1 6.94 6.11 18.42
CA PRO A 1 7.33 6.18 16.99
C PRO A 1 7.41 4.76 16.39
N ILE A 2 6.96 4.53 15.16
CA ILE A 2 7.07 3.22 14.49
C ILE A 2 8.52 2.98 14.04
N ASP A 3 8.97 1.73 14.02
CA ASP A 3 10.29 1.38 13.49
C ASP A 3 10.33 1.53 11.95
N LYS A 4 11.53 1.59 11.38
CA LYS A 4 11.71 1.80 9.93
C LYS A 4 11.36 0.57 9.09
N ALA A 5 11.39 -0.64 9.67
CA ALA A 5 11.17 -1.87 8.92
C ALA A 5 9.68 -2.15 8.70
N THR A 6 8.84 -1.78 9.66
CA THR A 6 7.38 -2.03 9.58
C THR A 6 6.73 -1.41 8.33
N PRO A 7 6.90 -0.11 8.01
CA PRO A 7 6.34 0.45 6.78
C PRO A 7 6.89 -0.19 5.50
N VAL A 8 8.15 -0.64 5.50
CA VAL A 8 8.77 -1.33 4.36
C VAL A 8 8.16 -2.72 4.15
N LYS A 9 7.84 -3.44 5.24
CA LYS A 9 7.12 -4.72 5.20
C LYS A 9 5.73 -4.57 4.58
N LEU A 10 4.98 -3.56 5.04
CA LEU A 10 3.67 -3.22 4.46
C LEU A 10 3.78 -2.87 2.97
N GLN A 11 4.75 -2.04 2.59
CA GLN A 11 4.98 -1.68 1.19
C GLN A 11 5.25 -2.91 0.33
N LYS A 12 6.11 -3.82 0.79
CA LYS A 12 6.45 -5.05 0.07
C LYS A 12 5.23 -5.94 -0.13
N ALA A 13 4.46 -6.20 0.91
CA ALA A 13 3.28 -7.06 0.83
C ALA A 13 2.16 -6.46 -0.05
N ALA A 14 1.97 -5.14 -0.03
CA ALA A 14 1.04 -4.47 -0.93
C ALA A 14 1.51 -4.54 -2.40
N TYR A 15 2.82 -4.38 -2.65
CA TYR A 15 3.40 -4.50 -3.98
C TYR A 15 3.23 -5.91 -4.56
N GLU A 16 3.51 -6.94 -3.76
CA GLU A 16 3.31 -8.35 -4.14
C GLU A 16 1.82 -8.68 -4.38
N SER A 17 0.90 -7.91 -3.77
CA SER A 17 -0.55 -8.03 -3.96
C SER A 17 -1.10 -7.18 -5.12
N GLY A 18 -0.23 -6.53 -5.91
CA GLY A 18 -0.62 -5.85 -7.15
C GLY A 18 -0.79 -4.34 -7.06
N ALA A 19 -0.51 -3.69 -5.92
CA ALA A 19 -0.53 -2.24 -5.83
C ALA A 19 0.81 -1.65 -5.39
N MET A 20 1.33 -0.72 -6.20
CA MET A 20 2.50 0.06 -5.80
C MET A 20 2.07 1.20 -4.87
N ILE A 21 2.58 1.17 -3.64
CA ILE A 21 2.38 2.24 -2.65
C ILE A 21 3.73 2.79 -2.20
N ARG A 22 3.74 4.03 -1.73
CA ARG A 22 4.92 4.66 -1.13
C ARG A 22 4.73 4.82 0.36
N VAL A 23 5.82 4.70 1.12
CA VAL A 23 5.82 5.00 2.56
C VAL A 23 6.79 6.13 2.88
N SER A 24 6.42 6.97 3.84
CA SER A 24 7.25 8.04 4.39
C SER A 24 7.07 8.11 5.90
N GLY A 25 8.03 7.57 6.64
CA GLY A 25 7.88 7.37 8.09
C GLY A 25 6.64 6.52 8.39
N PRO A 26 5.71 6.98 9.23
CA PRO A 26 4.47 6.26 9.52
C PRO A 26 3.37 6.45 8.45
N ASN A 27 3.61 7.23 7.39
CA ASN A 27 2.57 7.58 6.42
C ASN A 27 2.60 6.68 5.18
N VAL A 28 1.42 6.26 4.73
CA VAL A 28 1.18 5.65 3.41
C VAL A 28 0.76 6.75 2.43
N ILE A 29 1.40 6.79 1.27
CA ILE A 29 1.14 7.78 0.22
C ILE A 29 0.59 7.06 -1.00
N LEU A 30 -0.57 7.52 -1.48
CA LEU A 30 -1.25 7.03 -2.67
C LEU A 30 -1.38 8.18 -3.67
N SER A 31 -0.90 7.98 -4.89
CA SER A 31 -1.02 8.94 -6.00
C SER A 31 -1.33 8.20 -7.30
N PRO A 32 -2.52 7.55 -7.40
CA PRO A 32 -2.93 6.88 -8.62
C PRO A 32 -3.18 7.89 -9.76
N PRO A 33 -3.28 7.44 -11.02
CA PRO A 33 -3.73 8.28 -12.13
C PRO A 33 -5.10 8.91 -11.84
N LEU A 34 -5.34 10.13 -12.34
CA LEU A 34 -6.63 10.82 -12.16
C LEU A 34 -7.80 10.15 -12.90
N VAL A 35 -7.51 9.17 -13.75
CA VAL A 35 -8.48 8.44 -14.58
C VAL A 35 -8.73 7.01 -14.08
N LEU A 36 -8.52 6.75 -12.79
CA LEU A 36 -8.76 5.44 -12.19
C LEU A 36 -10.23 5.01 -12.25
N THR A 37 -10.47 3.71 -12.35
CA THR A 37 -11.81 3.11 -12.25
C THR A 37 -12.10 2.61 -10.83
N ALA A 38 -13.33 2.13 -10.60
CA ALA A 38 -13.69 1.51 -9.33
C ALA A 38 -12.90 0.20 -9.10
N GLU A 39 -12.65 -0.56 -10.15
CA GLU A 39 -11.88 -1.81 -10.11
C GLU A 39 -10.41 -1.57 -9.73
N ASP A 40 -9.83 -0.45 -10.19
CA ASP A 40 -8.50 -0.02 -9.75
C ASP A 40 -8.47 0.27 -8.24
N VAL A 41 -9.50 0.94 -7.73
CA VAL A 41 -9.64 1.22 -6.29
C VAL A 41 -9.74 -0.08 -5.50
N ASP A 42 -10.56 -1.03 -5.96
CA ASP A 42 -10.71 -2.34 -5.30
C ASP A 42 -9.38 -3.09 -5.23
N THR A 43 -8.59 -3.05 -6.32
CA THR A 43 -7.24 -3.63 -6.35
C THR A 43 -6.32 -2.96 -5.33
N ILE A 44 -6.31 -1.62 -5.27
CA ILE A 44 -5.50 -0.86 -4.31
C ILE A 44 -5.89 -1.19 -2.87
N LEU A 45 -7.20 -1.26 -2.57
CA LEU A 45 -7.71 -1.58 -1.24
C LEU A 45 -7.41 -3.03 -0.84
N ALA A 46 -7.53 -3.98 -1.76
CA ALA A 46 -7.17 -5.38 -1.53
C ALA A 46 -5.67 -5.52 -1.22
N ALA A 47 -4.82 -4.86 -1.99
CA ALA A 47 -3.39 -4.86 -1.75
C ALA A 47 -2.99 -4.18 -0.43
N LEU A 48 -3.64 -3.07 -0.08
CA LEU A 48 -3.44 -2.43 1.24
C LEU A 48 -3.86 -3.37 2.37
N ARG A 49 -4.98 -4.08 2.23
CA ARG A 49 -5.43 -5.08 3.21
C ARG A 49 -4.37 -6.16 3.42
N SER A 50 -3.82 -6.74 2.34
CA SER A 50 -2.70 -7.69 2.43
C SER A 50 -1.47 -7.08 3.11
N GLY A 51 -1.15 -5.82 2.77
CA GLY A 51 -0.06 -5.06 3.38
C GLY A 51 -0.19 -4.97 4.91
N PHE A 52 -1.36 -4.57 5.40
CA PHE A 52 -1.62 -4.47 6.84
C PHE A 52 -1.72 -5.84 7.54
N GLN A 53 -2.27 -6.87 6.87
CA GLN A 53 -2.32 -8.23 7.41
C GLN A 53 -0.93 -8.86 7.56
N SER A 54 0.05 -8.38 6.80
CA SER A 54 1.42 -8.87 6.88
C SER A 54 2.15 -8.39 8.13
N LEU A 55 1.67 -7.33 8.81
CA LEU A 55 2.42 -6.64 9.87
C LEU A 55 2.53 -7.44 11.15
#